data_AF-A0A7Y2FXY6-F1
#
_entry.id   AF-A0A7Y2FXY6-F1
#
_cell.length_a   1.000
_cell.length_b   1.000
_cell.length_c   1.000
_cell.angle_alpha   90.00
_cell.angle_beta   90.00
_cell.angle_gamma   90.00
#
_symmetry.space_group_name_H-M   'P 1'
#
loop_
_entity.id
_entity.type
_entity.pdbx_description
1 polymer ?
#
loop_
_entity_poly.entity_id
_entity_poly.type
_entity_poly.pdbx_seq_one_letter_code
_entity_poly.pdbx_strand_id
1 'polypeptide(L)' 'MHNLQPVTRKELAYLMGIHTKTLYRWLKQERIILKNRLISPVEKKMILRRFGYQFENEAEAQVQN' A
#
# COMPACT_ATOMS: atom_id res chain seq x y z
N MET A 1 14.37 -3.96 -2.98
CA MET A 1 13.89 -5.04 -2.07
C MET A 1 12.44 -4.78 -1.69
N HIS A 2 11.50 -5.65 -2.06
CA HIS A 2 10.12 -5.51 -1.60
C HIS A 2 10.03 -5.90 -0.13
N ASN A 3 9.73 -4.93 0.73
CA ASN A 3 9.51 -5.22 2.14
C ASN A 3 8.14 -5.93 2.26
N LEU A 4 8.17 -7.27 2.16
CA LEU A 4 7.09 -8.22 2.45
C LEU A 4 6.81 -8.32 3.96
N GLN A 5 7.11 -7.26 4.70
CA GLN A 5 6.86 -7.20 6.12
C GLN A 5 5.45 -6.66 6.36
N PRO A 6 4.73 -7.20 7.37
CA PRO A 6 3.51 -6.60 7.85
C PRO A 6 3.77 -5.15 8.26
N VAL A 7 2.89 -4.23 7.84
CA VAL A 7 3.01 -2.81 8.16
C VAL A 7 1.78 -2.32 8.90
N THR A 8 1.95 -1.32 9.74
CA THR A 8 0.83 -0.58 10.32
C THR A 8 0.14 0.29 9.27
N ARG A 9 -1.10 0.71 9.55
CA ARG A 9 -1.83 1.68 8.71
C ARG A 9 -1.10 3.01 8.58
N LYS A 10 -0.39 3.44 9.65
CA LYS A 10 0.40 4.68 9.64
C LYS A 10 1.58 4.57 8.69
N GLU A 11 2.31 3.46 8.74
CA GLU A 11 3.43 3.20 7.83
C GLU A 11 2.97 3.07 6.39
N LEU A 12 1.85 2.37 6.13
CA LEU A 12 1.32 2.28 4.77
C LEU A 12 0.92 3.66 4.23
N ALA A 13 0.26 4.50 5.04
CA ALA A 13 -0.09 5.85 4.64
C ALA A 13 1.15 6.69 4.34
N TYR A 14 2.20 6.57 5.16
CA TYR A 14 3.48 7.23 4.94
C TYR A 14 4.13 6.78 3.62
N LEU A 15 4.15 5.47 3.33
CA LEU A 15 4.67 4.92 2.07
C LEU A 15 3.89 5.41 0.85
N MET A 16 2.59 5.67 1.00
CA MET A 16 1.73 6.20 -0.05
C MET A 16 1.82 7.74 -0.17
N GLY A 17 2.59 8.42 0.69
CA GLY A 17 2.65 9.89 0.70
C GLY A 17 1.35 10.57 1.13
N ILE A 18 0.48 9.87 1.86
CA ILE A 18 -0.83 10.39 2.28
C ILE A 18 -0.95 10.45 3.81
N HIS A 19 -1.85 11.31 4.28
CA HIS A 19 -2.18 11.34 5.69
C HIS A 19 -2.95 10.06 6.11
N THR A 20 -2.71 9.57 7.33
CA THR A 20 -3.35 8.33 7.83
C THR A 20 -4.88 8.41 7.81
N LYS A 21 -5.47 9.57 8.11
CA LYS A 21 -6.93 9.79 8.01
C LYS A 21 -7.46 9.60 6.59
N THR A 22 -6.67 9.95 5.57
CA THR A 22 -7.04 9.75 4.16
C THR A 22 -7.13 8.27 3.84
N LEU A 23 -6.12 7.49 4.26
CA LEU A 23 -6.14 6.04 4.13
C LEU A 23 -7.37 5.41 4.81
N TYR A 24 -7.71 5.83 6.05
CA TYR A 24 -8.91 5.35 6.73
C TYR A 24 -10.21 5.65 5.97
N ARG A 25 -10.34 6.87 5.41
CA ARG A 25 -11.52 7.25 4.61
C ARG A 25 -11.65 6.40 3.35
N TRP A 26 -10.54 6.20 2.64
CA TRP A 26 -10.51 5.40 1.43
C TRP A 26 -10.82 3.93 1.69
N LEU A 27 -10.22 3.33 2.73
CA LEU A 27 -10.53 1.95 3.13
C LEU A 27 -12.01 1.79 3.47
N LYS A 28 -12.61 2.78 4.15
CA LYS A 28 -14.05 2.79 4.45
C LYS A 28 -14.91 2.91 3.20
N GLN A 29 -14.54 3.80 2.27
CA GLN A 29 -15.25 4.03 1.01
C GLN A 29 -15.24 2.78 0.12
N GLU A 30 -14.10 2.11 0.02
CA GLU A 30 -13.92 0.86 -0.74
C GLU A 30 -14.42 -0.38 0.01
N ARG A 31 -14.97 -0.23 1.22
CA ARG A 31 -15.43 -1.33 2.10
C ARG A 31 -14.35 -2.39 2.36
N ILE A 32 -13.09 -1.98 2.44
CA ILE A 32 -11.96 -2.87 2.76
C ILE A 32 -11.89 -3.05 4.27
N ILE A 33 -12.23 -4.25 4.74
CA ILE A 33 -12.18 -4.62 6.16
C ILE A 33 -10.87 -5.37 6.43
N LEU A 34 -9.97 -4.73 7.17
CA LEU A 34 -8.72 -5.32 7.62
C LEU A 34 -8.94 -5.98 8.99
N LYS A 35 -8.83 -7.32 9.04
CA LYS A 35 -9.11 -8.10 10.25
C LYS A 35 -8.07 -7.89 11.35
N ASN A 36 -6.84 -7.56 10.95
CA ASN A 36 -5.72 -7.46 11.86
C ASN A 36 -5.30 -6.00 12.15
N ARG A 37 -4.60 -5.83 13.27
CA ARG A 37 -3.99 -4.54 13.62
C ARG A 37 -2.90 -4.13 12.62
N LEU A 38 -2.13 -5.12 12.16
CA LEU A 38 -1.14 -4.99 11.09
C LEU A 38 -1.76 -5.39 9.74
N ILE A 39 -1.33 -4.71 8.69
CA ILE A 39 -1.66 -4.98 7.30
C ILE A 39 -0.66 -6.02 6.80
N SER A 40 -1.17 -7.19 6.44
CA SER A 40 -0.33 -8.24 5.85
C SER A 40 0.23 -7.82 4.49
N PRO A 41 1.31 -8.45 4.02
CA PRO A 41 1.87 -8.16 2.70
C PRO A 41 0.85 -8.34 1.56
N VAL A 42 -0.05 -9.32 1.70
CA VAL A 42 -1.13 -9.60 0.73
C VAL A 42 -2.16 -8.47 0.73
N GLU A 43 -2.63 -8.04 1.91
CA GLU A 43 -3.55 -6.91 2.03
C GLU A 43 -2.91 -5.61 1.53
N LYS A 44 -1.63 -5.38 1.82
CA LYS A 44 -0.86 -4.24 1.33
C LYS A 44 -0.85 -4.20 -0.20
N LYS A 45 -0.53 -5.33 -0.86
CA LYS A 45 -0.54 -5.45 -2.32
C LYS A 45 -1.93 -5.20 -2.91
N MET A 46 -2.96 -5.73 -2.28
CA MET A 46 -4.35 -5.49 -2.69
C MET A 46 -4.73 -4.01 -2.58
N ILE A 47 -4.40 -3.36 -1.46
CA ILE A 47 -4.69 -1.95 -1.20
C ILE A 47 -3.99 -1.05 -2.23
N LEU A 48 -2.69 -1.25 -2.44
CA LEU A 48 -1.90 -0.47 -3.38
C LEU A 48 -2.47 -0.59 -4.80
N ARG A 49 -2.74 -1.82 -5.25
CA ARG A 49 -3.36 -2.08 -6.56
C ARG A 49 -4.73 -1.42 -6.68
N ARG A 50 -5.56 -1.47 -5.64
CA ARG A 50 -6.91 -0.87 -5.66
C ARG A 50 -6.86 0.65 -5.80
N PHE A 51 -5.89 1.29 -5.15
CA PHE A 51 -5.73 2.75 -5.17
C PHE A 51 -4.84 3.25 -6.31
N GLY A 52 -4.47 2.40 -7.26
CA GLY A 52 -3.66 2.80 -8.42
C GLY A 52 -2.18 3.07 -8.10
N TYR A 53 -1.70 2.68 -6.91
CA TYR A 53 -0.28 2.74 -6.57
C TYR A 53 0.38 1.53 -7.22
N GLN A 54 1.11 1.76 -8.29
CA GLN A 54 1.99 0.76 -8.86
C GLN A 54 3.19 0.57 -7.93
N PHE A 55 3.67 -0.67 -7.83
CA PHE A 55 4.99 -0.88 -7.26
C PHE A 55 5.95 -0.15 -8.21
N GLU A 56 6.70 0.84 -7.72
CA GLU A 56 7.92 1.26 -8.39
C GLU A 56 8.84 0.04 -8.42
N ASN A 57 8.71 -0.75 -9.49
CA ASN A 57 9.58 -1.85 -9.89
C ASN A 57 9.23 -2.31 -11.31
N GLU A 58 8.81 -1.38 -12.17
CA GLU A 58 8.88 -1.56 -13.63
C GLU A 58 9.71 -0.46 -14.32
N ALA A 59 10.20 0.55 -13.58
CA ALA A 59 10.99 1.66 -14.15
C ALA A 59 12.52 1.55 -13.95
N GLU A 60 13.03 0.56 -13.21
CA GLU A 60 14.49 0.34 -13.06
C GLU A 60 15.03 -0.82 -13.92
N ALA A 61 14.19 -1.45 -14.75
CA ALA A 61 14.62 -2.49 -15.71
C ALA A 61 14.73 -1.97 -17.16
N GLN A 62 14.47 -0.68 -17.41
CA GLN A 62 14.48 -0.08 -18.76
C GLN A 62 15.17 1.29 -18.82
N VAL A 63 16.27 1.48 -18.10
CA VAL A 63 17.29 2.48 -18.46
C VAL A 63 18.47 1.68 -19.00
N GLN A 64 18.38 1.25 -20.27
CA GLN A 64 19.23 1.73 -21.39
C GLN A 64 20.70 1.31 -21.18
N ASN A 65 21.20 0.20 -21.76
CA ASN A 65 21.47 -0.02 -23.20
C ASN A 65 22.02 1.22 -23.90
#